data_AF-A0A9D1BWH6-F1
#
_entry.id   AF-A0A9D1BWH6-F1
#
_cell.length_a   1.000
_cell.length_b   1.000
_cell.length_c   1.000
_cell.angle_alpha   90.00
_cell.angle_beta   90.00
_cell.angle_gamma   90.00
#
_symmetry.space_group_name_H-M   'P 1'
#
loop_
_entity.id
_entity.type
_entity.pdbx_description
1 polymer ?
#
loop_
_entity_poly.entity_id
_entity_poly.type
_entity_poly.pdbx_seq_one_letter_code
_entity_poly.pdbx_strand_id
1 'polypeptide(L)' 'MISIRSGCFCNPGIDEVNNCLTTQELATYFSSRENGDYYDMIEFLQKMRGATRVSVGIATRTKDLDTFLRFVANLKDQII' A
#
# COMPACT_ATOMS: atom_id res chain seq x y z
N MET A 1 -9.68 12.10 17.20
CA MET A 1 -8.92 10.83 17.26
C MET A 1 -8.72 10.33 15.84
N ILE A 2 -7.48 10.03 15.44
CA ILE A 2 -7.15 9.41 14.16
C ILE A 2 -6.64 8.00 14.48
N SER A 3 -7.25 6.97 13.89
CA SER A 3 -6.84 5.58 14.03
C SER A 3 -6.30 5.07 12.70
N ILE A 4 -5.04 4.61 12.70
CA ILE A 4 -4.37 4.05 11.53
C ILE A 4 -4.23 2.55 11.76
N ARG A 5 -4.58 1.76 10.75
CA ARG A 5 -4.42 0.30 10.76
C ARG A 5 -3.79 -0.14 9.44
N SER A 6 -2.75 -0.95 9.53
CA SER A 6 -2.18 -1.64 8.38
C SER A 6 -2.67 -3.09 8.33
N GLY A 7 -2.67 -3.67 7.13
CA GLY A 7 -3.05 -5.05 6.89
C GLY A 7 -2.84 -5.45 5.43
N CYS A 8 -3.51 -6.52 5.01
CA CYS A 8 -3.54 -7.01 3.64
C CYS A 8 -4.95 -6.89 3.03
N PHE A 9 -5.02 -6.94 1.70
CA PHE A 9 -6.30 -7.14 1.02
C PHE A 9 -6.61 -8.63 0.99
N CYS A 10 -7.70 -9.03 1.63
CA CYS A 10 -8.12 -10.44 1.68
C CYS A 10 -8.91 -10.87 0.44
N ASN A 11 -9.30 -9.93 -0.41
CA ASN A 11 -10.09 -10.19 -1.61
C ASN A 11 -9.16 -10.31 -2.82
N PRO A 12 -9.24 -11.40 -3.61
CA PRO A 12 -8.48 -11.54 -4.84
C PRO A 12 -8.74 -10.37 -5.80
N GLY A 13 -7.71 -9.84 -6.45
CA GLY A 13 -7.81 -8.75 -7.42
C GLY A 13 -7.79 -7.33 -6.83
N ILE A 14 -8.16 -7.14 -5.56
CA ILE A 14 -8.24 -5.79 -4.96
C ILE A 14 -6.86 -5.19 -4.76
N ASP A 15 -5.92 -6.04 -4.35
CA ASP A 15 -4.55 -5.62 -4.18
C ASP A 15 -3.92 -5.20 -5.51
N GLU A 16 -4.18 -5.93 -6.59
CA GLU A 16 -3.73 -5.63 -7.94
C GLU A 16 -4.29 -4.29 -8.42
N VAL A 17 -5.59 -4.05 -8.20
CA VAL A 17 -6.23 -2.77 -8.56
C VAL A 17 -5.64 -1.60 -7.76
N ASN A 18 -5.49 -1.75 -6.44
CA ASN A 18 -5.05 -0.66 -5.58
C ASN A 18 -3.55 -0.36 -5.68
N ASN A 19 -2.74 -1.37 -6.01
CA ASN A 19 -1.30 -1.23 -6.20
C ASN A 19 -0.90 -1.15 -7.69
N CYS A 20 -1.88 -0.91 -8.57
CA CYS A 20 -1.69 -0.70 -10.02
C CYS A 20 -0.89 -1.82 -10.70
N LEU A 21 -1.13 -3.08 -10.33
CA LEU A 21 -0.51 -4.23 -10.97
C LEU A 21 -1.24 -4.58 -12.26
N THR A 22 -0.47 -4.81 -13.32
CA THR A 22 -1.01 -5.29 -14.59
C THR A 22 -0.88 -6.81 -14.69
N THR A 23 -1.77 -7.42 -15.45
CA THR A 23 -1.70 -8.85 -15.78
C THR A 23 -0.36 -9.21 -16.43
N GLN A 24 0.18 -8.32 -17.28
CA GLN A 24 1.44 -8.57 -17.99
C GLN A 24 2.63 -8.62 -17.04
N GLU A 25 2.71 -7.73 -16.06
CA GLU A 25 3.78 -7.72 -15.05
C GLU A 25 3.75 -9.00 -14.22
N LEU A 26 2.56 -9.41 -13.77
CA LEU A 26 2.38 -10.65 -13.01
C LEU A 26 2.71 -11.88 -13.84
N ALA A 27 2.23 -11.95 -15.09
CA ALA A 27 2.54 -13.05 -15.99
C ALA A 27 4.05 -13.15 -16.25
N THR A 28 4.73 -12.01 -16.41
CA THR A 28 6.20 -11.96 -16.59
C THR A 28 6.91 -12.44 -15.34
N TYR A 29 6.47 -12.02 -14.15
CA TYR A 29 7.03 -12.48 -12.88
C TYR A 29 6.93 -14.01 -12.76
N PHE A 30 5.72 -14.58 -12.87
CA PHE A 30 5.50 -16.01 -12.69
C PHE A 30 6.07 -16.89 -13.81
N SER A 31 6.27 -16.35 -15.02
CA SER A 31 6.85 -17.11 -16.14
C SER A 31 8.38 -17.07 -16.18
N SER A 32 9.01 -16.12 -15.47
CA SER A 32 10.47 -15.92 -15.47
C SER A 32 11.23 -16.74 -14.42
N ARG A 33 10.51 -17.45 -13.54
CA ARG A 33 11.10 -18.16 -12.40
C ARG A 33 10.25 -19.36 -12.00
N GLU A 34 10.90 -20.42 -11.51
CA GLU A 34 10.21 -21.60 -10.97
C GLU A 34 9.80 -21.42 -9.50
N ASN A 35 10.52 -20.57 -8.76
CA ASN A 35 10.31 -20.32 -7.34
C ASN A 35 10.48 -18.84 -7.01
N GLY A 36 9.87 -18.40 -5.91
CA GLY A 36 10.00 -17.05 -5.35
C GLY A 36 9.07 -16.87 -4.17
N ASP A 37 9.46 -16.00 -3.24
CA ASP A 37 8.62 -15.62 -2.11
C ASP A 37 7.95 -14.25 -2.32
N TYR A 38 7.24 -13.79 -1.29
CA TYR A 38 6.55 -12.51 -1.32
C TYR A 38 7.50 -11.32 -1.50
N TYR A 39 8.69 -11.36 -0.90
CA TYR A 39 9.67 -10.28 -0.98
C TYR A 39 10.33 -10.23 -2.35
N ASP A 40 10.64 -11.38 -2.95
CA ASP A 40 11.13 -11.47 -4.33
C ASP A 40 10.15 -10.84 -5.32
N MET A 41 8.84 -11.01 -5.08
CA MET A 41 7.79 -10.40 -5.89
C MET A 41 7.75 -8.88 -5.73
N ILE A 42 7.89 -8.38 -4.50
CA ILE A 42 7.97 -6.93 -4.25
C ILE A 42 9.16 -6.31 -4.96
N GLU A 43 10.33 -6.94 -4.82
CA GLU A 43 11.55 -6.46 -5.44
C GLU A 43 11.46 -6.49 -6.97
N PHE A 44 10.82 -7.51 -7.55
CA PHE A 44 10.63 -7.54 -9.00
C PHE A 44 9.65 -6.46 -9.49
N LEU A 45 8.51 -6.29 -8.80
CA LEU A 45 7.45 -5.39 -9.25
C LEU A 45 7.78 -3.91 -8.99
N GLN A 46 8.66 -3.62 -8.01
CA GLN A 46 9.00 -2.26 -7.57
C GLN A 46 7.76 -1.40 -7.29
N LYS A 47 6.70 -2.04 -6.78
CA LYS A 47 5.40 -1.43 -6.47
C LYS A 47 5.05 -1.60 -5.01
N MET A 48 4.43 -0.57 -4.44
CA MET A 48 3.93 -0.60 -3.06
C MET A 48 2.98 -1.79 -2.87
N ARG A 49 3.01 -2.38 -1.68
CA ARG A 49 2.10 -3.46 -1.28
C ARG A 49 1.47 -3.17 0.06
N GLY A 50 0.36 -3.85 0.31
CA GLY A 50 -0.37 -3.80 1.58
C GLY A 50 -1.53 -2.81 1.55
N ALA A 51 -2.25 -2.76 2.65
CA ALA A 51 -3.45 -1.96 2.81
C ALA A 51 -3.32 -1.11 4.08
N THR A 52 -3.43 0.21 3.93
CA THR A 52 -3.52 1.13 5.07
C THR A 52 -4.92 1.74 5.12
N ARG A 53 -5.58 1.60 6.27
CA ARG A 53 -6.86 2.24 6.55
C ARG A 53 -6.69 3.34 7.59
N VAL A 54 -7.21 4.52 7.29
CA VAL A 54 -7.31 5.64 8.24
C VAL A 54 -8.77 5.85 8.62
N SER A 55 -9.06 5.88 9.91
CA SER A 55 -10.39 6.15 10.46
C SER A 55 -10.35 7.40 11.32
N VAL A 56 -11.33 8.28 11.12
CA VAL A 56 -11.44 9.56 11.83
C VAL A 56 -12.80 9.68 12.51
N GLY A 57 -12.89 10.55 13.51
CA GLY A 57 -14.13 10.78 14.26
C GLY A 57 -15.06 11.75 13.54
N ILE A 58 -16.33 11.76 13.95
CA ILE A 58 -17.38 12.61 13.34
C ILE A 58 -17.07 14.13 13.44
N ALA A 59 -16.32 14.55 14.45
CA ALA A 59 -15.93 15.95 14.62
C ALA A 59 -14.71 16.37 13.77
N THR A 60 -14.09 15.45 13.03
CA THR A 60 -12.93 15.74 12.20
C THR A 60 -13.31 16.60 11.00
N ARG A 61 -12.56 17.67 10.76
CA ARG A 61 -12.75 18.59 9.63
C ARG A 61 -11.62 18.40 8.61
N THR A 62 -11.83 18.88 7.39
CA THR A 62 -10.83 18.81 6.30
C THR A 62 -9.48 19.40 6.71
N LYS A 63 -9.48 20.53 7.43
CA LYS A 63 -8.24 21.17 7.93
C LYS A 63 -7.40 20.25 8.82
N ASP A 64 -8.05 19.40 9.61
CA ASP A 64 -7.38 18.45 10.49
C ASP A 64 -6.72 17.34 9.65
N LEU A 65 -7.41 16.86 8.61
CA LEU A 65 -6.88 15.91 7.63
C LEU A 65 -5.69 16.49 6.87
N ASP A 66 -5.79 17.72 6.37
CA ASP A 66 -4.70 18.38 5.65
C ASP A 66 -3.46 18.53 6.53
N THR A 67 -3.67 18.85 7.80
CA THR A 67 -2.58 18.98 8.78
C THR A 67 -1.91 17.63 9.04
N PHE A 68 -2.72 16.58 9.19
CA PHE A 68 -2.20 15.22 9.35
C PHE A 68 -1.46 14.74 8.09
N LEU A 69 -1.99 14.99 6.89
CA LEU A 69 -1.36 14.65 5.62
C LEU A 69 -0.01 15.35 5.45
N ARG A 70 0.08 16.65 5.80
CA ARG A 70 1.36 17.37 5.82
C ARG A 70 2.36 16.77 6.81
N PHE A 71 1.89 16.38 7.99
CA PHE A 71 2.73 15.74 8.99
C PHE A 71 3.30 14.41 8.48
N VAL A 72 2.47 13.50 7.96
CA VAL A 72 2.95 12.19 7.46
C VAL A 72 3.80 12.33 6.19
N ALA A 73 3.54 13.34 5.35
CA ALA A 73 4.37 13.62 4.19
C ALA A 73 5.82 13.96 4.59
N ASN A 74 6.03 14.61 5.73
CA ASN A 74 7.38 14.90 6.25
C ASN A 74 8.10 13.65 6.78
N LEU A 75 7.38 12.56 7.06
CA LEU A 75 7.95 11.28 7.48
C LEU A 75 8.24 10.35 6.29
N LYS A 76 7.79 10.72 5.09
CA LYS A 76 7.99 9.91 3.90
C LYS A 76 9.49 9.72 3.65
N ASP A 77 9.89 8.49 3.35
CA ASP A 77 11.27 8.10 3.01
C ASP A 77 12.28 8.28 4.17
N GLN A 78 11.80 8.54 5.39
CA GLN A 78 12.64 8.56 6.60
C GLN A 78 12.78 7.15 7.17
N ILE A 79 14.02 6.72 7.41
CA ILE A 79 14.31 5.51 8.18
C ILE A 79 14.41 5.95 9.64
N ILE A 80 13.39 5.62 10.44
CA ILE A 80 13.33 5.89 11.89
C ILE A 80 13.86 4.69 12.65
#